data_AF-A0A227J974-F1
#
_entry.id   AF-A0A227J974-F1
#
_cell.length_a   1.000
_cell.length_b   1.000
_cell.length_c   1.000
_cell.angle_alpha   90.00
_cell.angle_beta   90.00
_cell.angle_gamma   90.00
#
_symmetry.space_group_name_H-M   'P 1'
#
loop_
_entity.id
_entity.type
_entity.pdbx_description
1 polymer ?
#
loop_
_entity_poly.entity_id
_entity_poly.type
_entity_poly.pdbx_seq_one_letter_code
_entity_poly.pdbx_strand_id
1 'polypeptide(L)'
;TQDYSKLATRLDQLADEYQFEQRNTLFYLATPPSLYSVIPASLAAHGLNNEEDGWKRLIIEKPFGYDLESARTLDKEIHEHFQEHQIYRIDHYLGKETVQNLLVFRFSNAMFEPLWNRNFIDYVEITGAEFL
;
A
#
# COMPACT_ATOMS: atom_id res chain seq x y z
N THR A 1 3.88 18.94 13.73
CA THR A 1 5.14 18.23 14.05
C THR A 1 5.21 17.77 15.50
N GLN A 2 4.93 18.61 16.51
CA GLN A 2 4.97 18.19 17.93
C GLN A 2 4.03 17.04 18.32
N ASP A 3 2.96 16.76 17.58
CA ASP A 3 2.06 15.65 17.93
C ASP A 3 2.59 14.26 17.54
N TYR A 4 3.53 14.18 16.58
CA TYR A 4 4.13 12.89 16.19
C TYR A 4 5.11 12.34 17.23
N SER A 5 5.72 13.20 18.05
CA SER A 5 6.50 12.73 19.20
C SER A 5 5.61 12.06 20.24
N LYS A 6 4.39 12.57 20.46
CA LYS A 6 3.40 11.92 21.33
C LYS A 6 2.98 10.56 20.78
N LEU A 7 2.84 10.43 19.46
CA LEU A 7 2.57 9.15 18.81
C LEU A 7 3.69 8.14 19.07
N ALA A 8 4.96 8.54 18.88
CA ALA A 8 6.11 7.68 19.14
C ALA A 8 6.11 7.20 20.61
N THR A 9 5.97 8.13 21.56
CA THR A 9 5.89 7.77 22.99
C THR A 9 4.71 6.85 23.30
N ARG A 10 3.55 7.04 22.64
CA ARG A 10 2.40 6.16 22.86
C ARG A 10 2.65 4.75 22.31
N LEU A 11 3.33 4.62 21.17
CA LEU A 11 3.71 3.32 20.62
C LEU A 11 4.70 2.60 21.54
N ASP A 12 5.67 3.32 22.11
CA ASP A 12 6.59 2.75 23.12
C ASP A 12 5.84 2.22 24.34
N GLN A 13 4.92 3.02 24.89
CA GLN A 13 4.10 2.62 26.03
C GLN A 13 3.27 1.37 25.75
N LEU A 14 2.67 1.28 24.55
CA LEU A 14 1.90 0.11 24.14
C LEU A 14 2.79 -1.12 23.98
N ALA A 15 3.99 -0.95 23.42
CA ALA A 15 4.95 -2.04 23.29
C ALA A 15 5.35 -2.61 24.66
N ASP A 16 5.57 -1.75 25.64
CA ASP A 16 5.91 -2.16 27.01
C ASP A 16 4.71 -2.79 27.74
N GLU A 17 3.51 -2.21 27.58
CA GLU A 17 2.25 -2.68 28.19
C GLU A 17 1.89 -4.10 27.71
N TYR A 18 1.99 -4.35 26.41
CA TYR A 18 1.66 -5.64 25.80
C TYR A 18 2.87 -6.57 25.62
N GLN A 19 4.05 -6.15 26.08
CA GLN A 19 5.30 -6.92 26.03
C GLN A 19 5.64 -7.41 24.61
N PHE A 20 5.52 -6.54 23.61
CA PHE A 20 5.88 -6.89 22.24
C PHE A 20 7.39 -7.04 22.08
N GLU A 21 7.83 -8.22 21.63
CA GLU A 21 9.25 -8.47 21.31
C GLU A 21 9.73 -7.67 20.09
N GLN A 22 8.83 -7.37 19.16
CA GLN A 22 9.07 -6.55 17.98
C GLN A 22 7.99 -5.48 17.86
N ARG A 23 8.39 -4.27 17.54
CA ARG A 23 7.54 -3.07 17.45
C ARG A 23 6.99 -2.90 16.04
N ASN A 24 6.43 -3.97 15.51
CA ASN A 24 5.81 -4.00 14.19
C ASN A 24 4.65 -2.99 14.13
N THR A 25 4.72 -2.02 13.22
CA THR A 25 3.75 -0.91 13.17
C THR A 25 3.19 -0.71 11.76
N LEU A 26 1.87 -0.62 11.66
CA LEU A 26 1.15 -0.36 10.42
C LEU A 26 0.45 1.00 10.50
N PHE A 27 0.83 1.93 9.64
CA PHE A 27 0.23 3.26 9.53
C PHE A 27 -0.79 3.28 8.39
N TYR A 28 -2.08 3.37 8.72
CA TYR A 28 -3.14 3.49 7.72
C TYR A 28 -3.50 4.96 7.48
N LEU A 29 -3.20 5.50 6.29
CA LEU A 29 -3.48 6.90 5.95
C LEU A 29 -4.91 7.05 5.43
N ALA A 30 -5.89 6.92 6.33
CA ALA A 30 -7.29 7.28 6.08
C ALA A 30 -7.47 8.81 6.16
N THR A 31 -6.65 9.55 5.40
CA THR A 31 -6.54 11.01 5.44
C THR A 31 -6.64 11.60 4.03
N PRO A 32 -6.94 12.91 3.88
CA PRO A 32 -7.00 13.54 2.58
C PRO A 32 -5.66 13.46 1.80
N PRO A 33 -5.69 13.37 0.45
CA PRO A 33 -4.49 13.22 -0.38
C PRO A 33 -3.44 14.31 -0.20
N SER A 34 -3.85 15.52 0.17
CA SER A 34 -2.95 16.65 0.46
C SER A 34 -1.97 16.39 1.62
N LEU A 35 -2.20 15.33 2.41
CA LEU A 35 -1.34 14.96 3.54
C LEU A 35 -0.40 13.79 3.24
N TYR A 36 -0.47 13.19 2.04
CA TYR A 36 0.31 11.99 1.72
C TYR A 36 1.81 12.23 1.58
N SER A 37 2.26 13.48 1.44
CA SER A 37 3.68 13.85 1.54
C SER A 37 4.08 14.29 2.94
N VAL A 38 3.17 14.96 3.66
CA VAL A 38 3.42 15.51 5.00
C VAL A 38 3.51 14.44 6.08
N ILE A 39 2.62 13.44 6.04
CA ILE A 39 2.55 12.38 7.06
C ILE A 39 3.81 11.50 7.00
N PRO A 40 4.23 10.94 5.84
CA PRO A 40 5.44 10.12 5.77
C PRO A 40 6.70 10.88 6.21
N ALA A 41 6.84 12.14 5.80
CA ALA A 41 7.94 12.99 6.24
C ALA A 41 7.93 13.19 7.77
N SER A 42 6.75 13.43 8.35
CA SER A 42 6.61 13.62 9.79
C SER A 42 6.88 12.34 10.59
N LEU A 43 6.46 11.18 10.07
CA LEU A 43 6.77 9.87 10.67
C LEU A 43 8.27 9.60 10.65
N ALA A 44 8.92 9.80 9.50
CA ALA A 44 10.36 9.60 9.34
C ALA A 44 11.19 10.54 10.21
N ALA A 45 10.78 11.80 10.35
CA ALA A 45 11.44 12.76 11.23
C ALA A 45 11.46 12.33 12.72
N HIS A 46 10.60 11.41 13.13
CA HIS A 46 10.54 10.84 14.48
C HIS A 46 11.03 9.39 14.54
N GLY A 47 11.69 8.89 13.48
CA GLY A 47 12.22 7.53 13.41
C GLY A 47 11.15 6.44 13.27
N LEU A 48 9.89 6.80 13.02
CA LEU A 48 8.77 5.85 12.93
C LEU A 48 8.73 5.06 11.60
N ASN A 49 9.75 5.22 10.76
CA ASN A 49 10.00 4.47 9.54
C ASN A 49 11.17 3.48 9.68
N ASN A 50 11.93 3.51 10.79
CA ASN A 50 13.07 2.63 11.02
C ASN A 50 12.60 1.20 11.33
N GLU A 51 13.24 0.20 10.73
CA GLU A 51 12.90 -1.22 10.88
C GLU A 51 13.86 -2.00 11.80
N GLU A 52 14.78 -1.32 12.51
CA GLU A 52 15.71 -1.92 13.48
C GLU A 52 15.01 -2.72 14.59
N ASP A 53 13.80 -2.32 14.98
CA ASP A 53 13.03 -2.91 16.09
C ASP A 53 11.74 -3.61 15.62
N GLY A 54 11.58 -3.85 14.32
CA GLY A 54 10.38 -4.45 13.70
C GLY A 54 9.95 -3.71 12.44
N TRP A 55 9.14 -4.35 11.59
CA TRP A 55 8.73 -3.75 10.32
C TRP A 55 7.83 -2.52 10.53
N LYS A 56 7.97 -1.52 9.66
CA LYS A 56 7.09 -0.34 9.61
C LYS A 56 6.47 -0.28 8.23
N ARG A 57 5.14 -0.28 8.16
CA ARG A 57 4.40 -0.30 6.89
C ARG A 57 3.45 0.88 6.81
N LEU A 58 3.33 1.43 5.61
CA LEU A 58 2.52 2.58 5.28
C LEU A 58 1.45 2.16 4.27
N ILE A 59 0.19 2.22 4.68
CA ILE A 59 -0.96 2.01 3.79
C ILE A 59 -1.45 3.37 3.28
N ILE A 60 -1.57 3.50 1.96
CA ILE A 60 -2.05 4.71 1.27
C ILE A 60 -3.23 4.36 0.37
N GLU A 61 -4.25 5.21 0.37
CA GLU A 61 -5.45 5.08 -0.45
C GLU A 61 -5.39 5.94 -1.71
N LYS A 62 -6.24 5.63 -2.70
CA LYS A 62 -6.42 6.48 -3.87
C LYS A 62 -7.08 7.83 -3.49
N PRO A 63 -6.84 8.91 -4.25
CA PRO A 63 -6.02 9.01 -5.47
C PRO A 63 -4.50 9.10 -5.19
N PHE A 64 -3.70 8.41 -6.00
CA PHE A 64 -2.23 8.46 -5.97
C PHE A 64 -1.65 9.58 -6.84
N GLY A 65 -2.40 10.67 -7.02
CA GLY A 65 -2.17 11.68 -8.05
C GLY A 65 -3.37 11.78 -9.01
N TYR A 66 -3.45 12.89 -9.71
CA TYR A 66 -4.53 13.19 -10.66
C TYR A 66 -4.07 13.09 -12.12
N ASP A 67 -2.76 13.00 -12.34
CA ASP A 67 -2.09 12.82 -13.62
C ASP A 67 -0.72 12.14 -13.40
N LEU A 68 -0.01 11.85 -14.50
CA LEU A 68 1.29 11.19 -14.46
C LEU A 68 2.35 11.99 -13.66
N GLU A 69 2.32 13.31 -13.76
CA GLU A 69 3.32 14.18 -13.12
C GLU A 69 3.12 14.24 -11.60
N SER A 70 1.89 14.49 -11.16
CA SER A 70 1.50 14.47 -9.75
C SER A 70 1.71 13.09 -9.11
N ALA A 71 1.43 12.00 -9.83
CA ALA A 71 1.66 10.66 -9.33
C ALA A 71 3.15 10.37 -9.12
N ARG A 72 4.00 10.73 -10.09
CA ARG A 72 5.47 10.60 -9.96
C ARG A 72 6.03 11.47 -8.84
N THR A 73 5.48 12.66 -8.66
CA THR A 73 5.89 13.56 -7.59
C THR A 73 5.56 12.97 -6.23
N LEU A 74 4.32 12.50 -6.05
CA LEU A 74 3.90 11.85 -4.81
C LEU A 74 4.74 10.59 -4.51
N ASP A 75 4.96 9.75 -5.51
CA ASP A 75 5.77 8.53 -5.38
C ASP A 75 7.18 8.85 -4.91
N LYS A 76 7.82 9.85 -5.52
CA LYS A 76 9.15 10.32 -5.13
C LYS A 76 9.16 10.84 -3.69
N GLU A 77 8.20 11.68 -3.31
CA GLU A 77 8.12 12.26 -1.96
C GLU A 77 7.94 11.19 -0.86
N ILE A 78 7.15 10.15 -1.13
CA ILE A 78 7.01 9.02 -0.20
C ILE A 78 8.33 8.24 -0.12
N HIS A 79 8.99 8.01 -1.26
CA HIS A 79 10.25 7.28 -1.33
C HIS A 79 11.46 7.99 -0.71
N GLU A 80 11.37 9.30 -0.47
CA GLU A 80 12.36 10.02 0.34
C GLU A 80 12.39 9.53 1.81
N HIS A 81 11.32 8.86 2.25
CA HIS A 81 11.12 8.49 3.65
C HIS A 81 10.85 6.99 3.86
N PHE A 82 10.25 6.29 2.91
CA PHE A 82 9.91 4.87 3.01
C PHE A 82 10.47 4.07 1.84
N GLN A 83 10.93 2.85 2.12
CA GLN A 83 11.33 1.89 1.09
C GLN A 83 10.10 1.22 0.46
N GLU A 84 10.21 0.74 -0.79
CA GLU A 84 9.06 0.19 -1.52
C GLU A 84 8.39 -0.99 -0.79
N HIS A 85 9.14 -1.86 -0.11
CA HIS A 85 8.55 -2.97 0.64
C HIS A 85 7.74 -2.53 1.87
N GLN A 86 7.90 -1.28 2.31
CA GLN A 86 7.14 -0.69 3.40
C GLN A 86 5.83 -0.07 2.90
N ILE A 87 5.67 0.18 1.60
CA ILE A 87 4.57 0.95 1.04
C ILE A 87 3.50 0.02 0.48
N TYR A 88 2.26 0.21 0.92
CA TYR A 88 1.09 -0.57 0.52
C TYR A 88 0.04 0.37 -0.07
N ARG A 89 0.04 0.46 -1.41
CA ARG A 89 -0.93 1.26 -2.18
C ARG A 89 -2.21 0.44 -2.36
N ILE A 90 -3.33 0.90 -1.80
CA ILE A 90 -4.58 0.14 -1.82
C ILE A 90 -5.33 0.37 -3.13
N ASP A 91 -5.55 -0.73 -3.83
CA ASP A 91 -6.64 -0.87 -4.79
C ASP A 91 -7.55 -2.00 -4.32
N HIS A 92 -8.74 -1.64 -3.85
CA HIS A 92 -9.69 -2.60 -3.28
C HIS A 92 -10.20 -3.63 -4.30
N TYR A 93 -10.05 -3.40 -5.61
CA TYR A 93 -10.37 -4.44 -6.60
C TYR A 93 -9.41 -5.62 -6.53
N LEU A 94 -8.13 -5.40 -6.19
CA LEU A 94 -7.15 -6.48 -6.02
C LEU A 94 -7.45 -7.39 -4.83
N GLY A 95 -8.28 -6.92 -3.88
CA GLY A 95 -8.78 -7.71 -2.77
C GLY A 95 -9.99 -8.59 -3.10
N LYS A 96 -10.60 -8.46 -4.28
CA LYS A 96 -11.78 -9.24 -4.66
C LYS A 96 -11.37 -10.66 -5.04
N GLU A 97 -12.08 -11.66 -4.52
CA GLU A 97 -11.79 -13.08 -4.72
C GLU A 97 -11.69 -13.47 -6.20
N THR A 98 -12.60 -12.96 -7.04
CA THR A 98 -12.60 -13.22 -8.49
C THR A 98 -11.35 -12.66 -9.19
N VAL A 99 -10.84 -11.51 -8.74
CA VAL A 99 -9.62 -10.91 -9.27
C VAL A 99 -8.38 -11.72 -8.86
N GLN A 100 -8.34 -12.19 -7.61
CA GLN A 100 -7.25 -13.04 -7.14
C GLN A 100 -7.24 -14.40 -7.85
N ASN A 101 -8.41 -15.00 -8.08
CA ASN A 101 -8.55 -16.26 -8.78
C ASN A 101 -8.12 -16.22 -10.25
N LEU A 102 -8.03 -15.04 -10.87
CA LEU A 102 -7.57 -14.89 -12.25
C LEU A 102 -6.14 -15.44 -12.44
N LEU A 103 -5.26 -15.27 -11.45
CA LEU A 103 -3.89 -15.80 -11.52
C LEU A 103 -3.88 -17.34 -11.46
N VAL A 104 -4.66 -17.92 -10.54
CA VAL A 104 -4.79 -19.38 -10.41
C VAL A 104 -5.40 -19.97 -11.68
N PHE A 105 -6.45 -19.34 -12.22
CA PHE A 105 -7.09 -19.77 -13.46
C PHE A 105 -6.10 -19.81 -14.62
N ARG A 106 -5.30 -18.76 -14.80
CA ARG A 106 -4.34 -18.64 -15.92
C ARG A 106 -3.16 -19.59 -15.82
N PHE A 107 -2.58 -19.76 -14.63
CA PHE A 107 -1.28 -20.41 -14.49
C PHE A 107 -1.32 -21.81 -13.87
N SER A 108 -2.38 -22.17 -13.14
CA SER A 108 -2.48 -23.47 -12.47
C SER A 108 -3.25 -24.52 -13.29
N ASN A 109 -3.70 -24.17 -14.50
CA ASN A 109 -4.48 -25.06 -15.36
C ASN A 109 -3.74 -25.33 -16.67
N ALA A 110 -3.17 -26.54 -16.80
CA ALA A 110 -2.44 -26.98 -18.00
C ALA A 110 -3.28 -26.96 -19.29
N MET A 111 -4.61 -26.96 -19.16
CA MET A 111 -5.53 -26.83 -20.29
C MET A 111 -5.67 -25.36 -20.76
N PHE A 112 -5.64 -24.39 -19.86
CA PHE A 112 -5.89 -22.97 -20.18
C PHE A 112 -4.62 -22.18 -20.47
N GLU A 113 -3.49 -22.54 -19.85
CA GLU A 113 -2.21 -21.85 -20.06
C GLU A 113 -1.79 -21.79 -21.55
N PRO A 114 -1.90 -22.87 -22.35
CA PRO A 114 -1.55 -22.84 -23.78
C PRO A 114 -2.51 -22.02 -24.65
N LEU A 115 -3.74 -21.77 -24.16
CA LEU A 115 -4.77 -21.00 -24.86
C LEU A 115 -4.68 -19.51 -24.55
N TRP A 116 -3.94 -19.10 -23.51
CA TRP A 116 -3.85 -17.71 -23.10
C TRP A 116 -2.84 -16.91 -23.93
N ASN A 117 -3.06 -16.79 -25.24
CA ASN A 117 -2.23 -16.00 -26.15
C ASN A 117 -2.96 -15.56 -27.43
N ARG A 118 -2.31 -14.69 -28.22
CA ARG A 118 -2.85 -14.08 -29.45
C ARG A 118 -3.27 -15.05 -30.56
N ASN A 119 -2.87 -16.32 -30.50
CA ASN A 119 -3.24 -17.30 -31.51
C ASN A 119 -4.62 -17.91 -31.24
N PHE A 120 -5.10 -17.82 -30.00
CA PHE A 120 -6.36 -18.43 -29.55
C PHE A 120 -7.36 -17.42 -28.97
N ILE A 121 -6.90 -16.24 -28.54
CA ILE A 121 -7.74 -15.16 -28.03
C ILE A 121 -8.02 -14.14 -29.15
N ASP A 122 -9.31 -13.91 -29.43
CA ASP A 122 -9.77 -12.88 -30.37
C ASP A 122 -9.81 -11.48 -29.73
N TYR A 123 -10.44 -11.35 -28.55
CA TYR A 123 -10.45 -10.10 -27.78
C TYR A 123 -10.53 -10.34 -26.26
N VAL A 124 -10.16 -9.32 -25.47
CA VAL A 124 -10.32 -9.27 -24.02
C VAL A 124 -11.17 -8.05 -23.68
N GLU A 125 -12.29 -8.27 -22.99
CA GLU A 125 -13.17 -7.21 -22.50
C GLU A 125 -13.10 -7.11 -20.98
N ILE A 126 -13.05 -5.88 -20.47
CA ILE A 126 -13.09 -5.56 -19.04
C ILE A 126 -14.22 -4.56 -18.83
N THR A 127 -15.30 -5.02 -18.20
CA THR A 127 -16.51 -4.21 -17.99
C THR A 127 -16.63 -3.84 -16.50
N GLY A 128 -16.65 -2.54 -16.22
CA GLY A 128 -17.00 -1.98 -14.91
C GLY A 128 -18.32 -1.22 -15.03
N ALA A 129 -19.43 -1.86 -14.63
CA ALA A 129 -20.76 -1.28 -14.67
C ALA A 129 -21.28 -1.06 -13.25
N GLU A 130 -21.82 0.13 -12.99
CA GLU A 130 -22.44 0.50 -11.73
C GLU A 130 -23.84 1.07 -12.01
N PHE A 131 -24.81 0.72 -11.16
CA PHE A 131 -26.10 1.40 -11.11
C PHE A 131 -26.10 2.29 -9.87
N LEU A 132 -26.40 3.58 -10.05
CA LEU A 132 -26.43 4.58 -8.99
C LEU A 132 -27.64 4.42 -8.06
#